data_AF-A0A2G9YJX4-F1
#
_entry.id   AF-A0A2G9YJX4-F1
#
_cell.length_a   1.000
_cell.length_b   1.000
_cell.length_c   1.000
_cell.angle_alpha   90.00
_cell.angle_beta   90.00
_cell.angle_gamma   90.00
#
_symmetry.space_group_name_H-M   'P 1'
#
loop_
_entity.id
_entity.type
_entity.pdbx_description
1 polymer ?
#
loop_
_entity_poly.entity_id
_entity_poly.type
_entity_poly.pdbx_seq_one_letter_code
_entity_poly.pdbx_strand_id
1 'polypeptide(L)'
;MKNGKNLYDYRAMLVFSIVIGIVFGFLAALTAFAITWHEYEKHKFTGKRLFMEAFQTAIFTFVVFLLLSLLAGFLLARFVIK
;
A
#
# COMPACT_ATOMS: atom_id res chain seq x y z
N MET A 1 -3.16 14.38 -34.11
CA MET A 1 -2.02 13.71 -33.45
C MET A 1 -1.96 13.93 -31.91
N LYS A 2 -3.09 14.01 -31.18
CA LYS A 2 -3.11 14.17 -29.70
C LYS A 2 -3.27 12.87 -28.89
N ASN A 3 -3.69 11.76 -29.53
CA ASN A 3 -4.03 10.52 -28.82
C ASN A 3 -2.81 9.75 -28.26
N GLY A 4 -1.62 9.92 -28.84
CA GLY A 4 -0.42 9.20 -28.39
C GLY A 4 0.09 9.66 -27.03
N LYS A 5 0.16 10.98 -26.78
CA LYS A 5 0.70 11.55 -25.52
C LYS A 5 -0.08 11.10 -24.30
N ASN A 6 -1.41 11.21 -24.35
CA ASN A 6 -2.28 10.79 -23.25
C ASN A 6 -2.04 9.33 -22.84
N LEU A 7 -1.83 8.42 -23.81
CA LEU A 7 -1.57 7.00 -23.51
C LEU A 7 -0.27 6.78 -22.72
N TYR A 8 0.80 7.51 -23.04
CA TYR A 8 2.06 7.44 -22.30
C TYR A 8 1.92 8.07 -20.91
N ASP A 9 1.18 9.16 -20.78
CA ASP A 9 0.95 9.84 -19.50
C ASP A 9 0.15 8.96 -18.52
N TYR A 10 -0.88 8.26 -19.01
CA TYR A 10 -1.64 7.28 -18.20
C TYR A 10 -0.76 6.13 -17.72
N ARG A 11 0.08 5.58 -18.59
CA ARG A 11 1.00 4.49 -18.23
C ARG A 11 2.02 4.96 -17.20
N ALA A 12 2.59 6.15 -17.37
CA ALA A 12 3.55 6.72 -16.43
C ALA A 12 2.91 6.95 -15.04
N MET A 13 1.69 7.49 -14.98
CA MET A 13 1.00 7.71 -13.71
C MET A 13 0.66 6.40 -12.98
N LEU A 14 0.22 5.37 -13.71
CA LEU A 14 -0.04 4.07 -13.11
C LEU A 14 1.24 3.42 -12.57
N VAL A 15 2.33 3.45 -13.33
CA VAL A 15 3.63 2.94 -12.87
C VAL A 15 4.11 3.70 -11.63
N PHE A 16 4.02 5.03 -11.63
CA PHE A 16 4.40 5.84 -10.48
C PHE A 16 3.56 5.53 -9.24
N SER A 17 2.25 5.35 -9.41
CA SER A 17 1.32 5.00 -8.32
C SER A 17 1.58 3.59 -7.77
N ILE A 18 1.97 2.64 -8.62
CA ILE A 18 2.39 1.30 -8.19
C ILE A 18 3.66 1.39 -7.35
N VAL A 19 4.68 2.13 -7.82
CA VAL A 19 5.95 2.29 -7.11
C VAL A 19 5.73 2.94 -5.74
N ILE A 20 4.94 4.01 -5.67
CA ILE A 20 4.56 4.66 -4.41
C ILE A 20 3.82 3.66 -3.51
N GLY A 21 2.82 2.96 -4.04
CA GLY A 21 2.03 2.01 -3.28
C GLY A 21 2.86 0.88 -2.67
N ILE A 22 3.83 0.36 -3.43
CA ILE A 22 4.74 -0.68 -2.95
C ILE A 22 5.66 -0.12 -1.86
N VAL A 23 6.33 1.01 -2.10
CA VAL A 23 7.31 1.57 -1.15
C VAL A 23 6.63 1.99 0.15
N PHE A 24 5.59 2.82 0.06
CA PHE A 24 4.90 3.33 1.25
C PHE A 24 4.01 2.27 1.88
N GLY A 25 3.38 1.39 1.11
CA GLY A 25 2.63 0.25 1.64
C GLY A 25 3.54 -0.71 2.40
N PHE A 26 4.75 -0.96 1.92
CA PHE A 26 5.73 -1.81 2.62
C PHE A 26 6.18 -1.18 3.94
N LEU A 27 6.48 0.12 3.95
CA LEU A 27 6.80 0.85 5.19
C LEU A 27 5.61 0.86 6.17
N ALA A 28 4.38 1.05 5.68
CA ALA A 28 3.17 0.97 6.47
C ALA A 28 2.97 -0.44 7.06
N ALA A 29 3.26 -1.49 6.30
CA ALA A 29 3.17 -2.87 6.77
C ALA A 29 4.21 -3.18 7.85
N LEU A 30 5.45 -2.73 7.69
CA LEU A 30 6.50 -2.91 8.70
C LEU A 30 6.17 -2.16 10.00
N THR A 31 5.66 -0.94 9.89
CA THR A 31 5.24 -0.16 11.07
C THR A 31 4.03 -0.78 11.75
N ALA A 32 3.01 -1.22 11.00
CA ALA A 32 1.87 -1.95 11.54
C ALA A 32 2.29 -3.25 12.24
N PHE A 33 3.21 -4.02 11.65
CA PHE A 33 3.77 -5.20 12.28
C PHE A 33 4.41 -4.87 13.63
N ALA A 34 5.30 -3.87 13.66
CA ALA A 34 6.03 -3.48 14.86
C ALA A 34 5.09 -2.97 15.98
N ILE A 35 4.08 -2.17 15.61
CA ILE A 35 3.07 -1.68 16.55
C ILE A 35 2.25 -2.83 17.12
N THR A 36 1.69 -3.69 16.26
CA THR A 36 0.86 -4.81 16.70
C THR A 36 1.66 -5.81 17.53
N TRP A 37 2.91 -6.11 17.13
CA TRP A 37 3.79 -6.97 17.90
C TRP A 37 4.02 -6.41 19.31
N HIS A 38 4.45 -5.15 19.42
CA HIS A 38 4.72 -4.51 20.70
C HIS A 38 3.47 -4.43 21.59
N GLU A 39 2.32 -4.15 20.99
CA GLU A 39 1.05 -4.10 21.73
C GLU A 39 0.65 -5.49 22.24
N TYR A 40 0.72 -6.51 21.41
CA TYR A 40 0.29 -7.85 21.78
C TYR A 40 1.27 -8.53 22.75
N GLU A 41 2.56 -8.24 22.65
CA GLU A 41 3.56 -8.65 23.63
C GLU A 41 3.23 -8.10 25.03
N LYS A 42 2.83 -6.82 25.13
CA LYS A 42 2.37 -6.23 26.40
C LYS A 42 1.12 -6.91 26.97
N HIS A 43 0.22 -7.37 26.11
CA HIS A 43 -0.98 -8.13 26.51
C HIS A 43 -0.71 -9.62 26.77
N LYS A 44 0.57 -10.01 26.93
CA LYS A 44 1.02 -11.39 27.20
C LYS A 44 0.65 -12.41 26.11
N PHE A 45 0.42 -11.96 24.88
CA PHE A 45 0.39 -12.90 23.75
C PHE A 45 1.82 -13.42 23.51
N THR A 46 1.97 -14.73 23.36
CA THR A 46 3.28 -15.35 23.21
C THR A 46 3.33 -16.32 22.03
N GLY A 47 4.55 -16.56 21.55
CA GLY A 47 4.86 -17.60 20.56
C GLY A 47 4.26 -17.34 19.18
N LYS A 48 3.84 -18.42 18.51
CA LYS A 48 3.40 -18.40 17.10
C LYS A 48 2.18 -17.52 16.86
N ARG A 49 1.29 -17.38 17.84
CA ARG A 49 0.08 -16.56 17.72
C ARG A 49 0.41 -15.07 17.63
N LEU A 50 1.38 -14.59 18.41
CA LEU A 50 1.86 -13.20 18.34
C LEU A 50 2.34 -12.84 16.92
N PHE A 51 3.17 -13.70 16.34
CA PHE A 51 3.68 -13.52 14.98
C PHE A 51 2.58 -13.59 13.93
N MET A 52 1.69 -14.57 14.00
CA MET A 52 0.62 -14.72 13.01
C MET A 52 -0.29 -13.48 12.97
N GLU A 53 -0.70 -12.96 14.13
CA GLU A 53 -1.59 -11.80 14.19
C GLU A 53 -0.90 -10.50 13.73
N ALA A 54 0.34 -10.27 14.16
CA ALA A 54 1.11 -9.11 13.72
C ALA A 54 1.39 -9.17 12.21
N PHE A 55 1.73 -10.35 11.68
CA PHE A 55 1.98 -10.55 10.26
C PHE A 55 0.71 -10.42 9.41
N GLN A 56 -0.42 -10.94 9.89
CA GLN A 56 -1.71 -10.75 9.25
C GLN A 56 -2.09 -9.25 9.19
N THR A 57 -1.84 -8.50 10.26
CA THR A 57 -2.08 -7.05 10.30
C THR A 57 -1.16 -6.30 9.33
N ALA A 58 0.10 -6.72 9.21
CA ALA A 58 1.05 -6.16 8.26
C ALA A 58 0.61 -6.38 6.80
N ILE A 59 0.22 -7.61 6.45
CA ILE A 59 -0.30 -7.93 5.10
C ILE A 59 -1.54 -7.12 4.82
N PHE A 60 -2.49 -7.07 5.75
CA PHE A 60 -3.72 -6.29 5.59
C PHE A 60 -3.40 -4.82 5.32
N THR A 61 -2.49 -4.24 6.10
CA THR A 61 -2.04 -2.85 5.93
C THR A 61 -1.39 -2.64 4.57
N PHE A 62 -0.47 -3.53 4.16
CA PHE A 62 0.16 -3.47 2.83
C PHE A 62 -0.88 -3.42 1.71
N VAL A 63 -1.82 -4.36 1.74
CA VAL A 63 -2.87 -4.48 0.71
C VAL A 63 -3.75 -3.24 0.67
N VAL A 64 -4.17 -2.73 1.82
CA VAL A 64 -5.00 -1.52 1.91
C VAL A 64 -4.26 -0.32 1.31
N PHE A 65 -3.01 -0.08 1.70
CA PHE A 65 -2.24 1.05 1.19
C PHE A 65 -1.91 0.92 -0.30
N LEU A 66 -1.64 -0.30 -0.78
CA LEU A 66 -1.45 -0.56 -2.20
C LEU A 66 -2.72 -0.26 -3.01
N LEU A 67 -3.88 -0.74 -2.55
CA LEU A 67 -5.17 -0.47 -3.20
C LEU A 67 -5.50 1.02 -3.22
N LEU A 68 -5.26 1.73 -2.11
CA LEU A 68 -5.45 3.18 -2.04
C LEU A 68 -4.54 3.92 -3.01
N SER A 69 -3.27 3.50 -3.15
CA SER A 69 -2.35 4.10 -4.10
C SER A 69 -2.78 3.87 -5.56
N LEU A 70 -3.22 2.65 -5.89
CA LEU A 70 -3.76 2.32 -7.21
C LEU A 70 -5.03 3.13 -7.51
N LEU A 71 -5.93 3.24 -6.53
CA LEU A 71 -7.15 4.03 -6.65
C LEU A 71 -6.81 5.52 -6.86
N ALA A 72 -5.88 6.07 -6.09
CA ALA A 72 -5.42 7.44 -6.27
C ALA A 72 -4.81 7.67 -7.66
N GLY A 73 -3.97 6.76 -8.14
CA GLY A 73 -3.42 6.80 -9.49
C GLY A 73 -4.48 6.76 -10.58
N PHE A 74 -5.49 5.90 -10.42
CA PHE A 74 -6.62 5.82 -11.33
C PHE A 74 -7.48 7.09 -11.32
N LEU A 75 -7.77 7.64 -10.14
CA LEU A 75 -8.53 8.89 -10.01
C LEU A 75 -7.77 10.08 -10.60
N LEU A 76 -6.47 10.19 -10.35
CA LEU A 76 -5.62 11.23 -10.94
C LEU A 76 -5.62 11.13 -12.47
N ALA A 77 -5.42 9.94 -13.01
CA ALA A 77 -5.51 9.69 -14.44
C ALA A 77 -6.88 10.11 -15.00
N ARG A 78 -7.97 9.76 -14.32
CA ARG A 78 -9.34 10.00 -14.80
C ARG A 78 -9.77 11.47 -14.74
N PHE A 79 -9.40 12.19 -13.69
CA PHE A 79 -9.94 13.52 -13.39
C PHE A 79 -8.97 14.66 -13.72
N VAL A 80 -7.65 14.42 -13.72
CA VAL A 80 -6.65 15.47 -13.94
C VAL A 80 -6.20 15.55 -15.39
N ILE A 81 -6.01 14.41 -16.09
CA ILE A 81 -5.59 14.37 -17.50
C ILE A 81 -6.79 14.36 -18.47
N LYS A 82 -7.85 15.09 -18.15
CA LYS A 82 -9.02 15.19 -19.03
C LYS A 82 -8.78 16.15 -20.20
#